data_AF-A0A972EKD3-F1
#
_entry.id   AF-A0A972EKD3-F1
#
_cell.length_a   1.000
_cell.length_b   1.000
_cell.length_c   1.000
_cell.angle_alpha   90.00
_cell.angle_beta   90.00
_cell.angle_gamma   90.00
#
_symmetry.space_group_name_H-M   'P 1'
#
loop_
_entity.id
_entity.type
_entity.pdbx_description
1 polymer ?
#
loop_
_entity_poly.entity_id
_entity_poly.type
_entity_poly.pdbx_seq_one_letter_code
_entity_poly.pdbx_strand_id
1 'polypeptide(L)'
;MTAWETLRSTTLQLLGDENGRRFSDGMLRVGLQFALEVYGLYFPRTTELEVEAEFVSAESAFVSLTLPGGVILNSVALRCETAVVWQDIDCIAQQQGERYCFRSKSFVGLAAPLSLRLRLQLPHQLEGLDGATATSLPAHHLQILCEGTAGFALQARAAAIAEVNGKRPQDFPRLERQAKALLKSFQARLQNDASASLERISQPFPIAGFKI
;
A
#
# COMPACT_ATOMS: atom_id res chain seq x y z
N MET A 1 -21.90 9.99 -9.26
CA MET A 1 -21.48 8.58 -9.18
C MET A 1 -20.04 8.59 -8.74
N THR A 2 -19.72 8.00 -7.60
CA THR A 2 -18.37 8.02 -7.00
C THR A 2 -17.43 7.03 -7.71
N ALA A 3 -16.12 7.16 -7.47
CA ALA A 3 -15.14 6.19 -7.99
C ALA A 3 -15.40 4.78 -7.45
N TRP A 4 -15.78 4.65 -6.17
CA TRP A 4 -16.21 3.38 -5.58
C TRP A 4 -17.43 2.77 -6.28
N GLU A 5 -18.49 3.55 -6.53
CA GLU A 5 -19.70 3.06 -7.21
C GLU A 5 -19.40 2.54 -8.61
N THR A 6 -18.52 3.24 -9.33
CA THR A 6 -18.06 2.87 -10.66
C THR A 6 -17.30 1.55 -10.61
N LEU A 7 -16.30 1.44 -9.73
CA LEU A 7 -15.51 0.23 -9.54
C LEU A 7 -16.40 -0.95 -9.14
N ARG A 8 -17.30 -0.74 -8.18
CA ARG A 8 -18.27 -1.75 -7.72
C ARG A 8 -19.10 -2.29 -8.89
N SER A 9 -19.69 -1.41 -9.70
CA SER A 9 -20.53 -1.81 -10.83
C SER A 9 -19.74 -2.61 -11.87
N THR A 10 -18.55 -2.11 -12.26
CA THR A 10 -17.67 -2.78 -13.22
C THR A 10 -17.17 -4.12 -12.71
N THR A 11 -16.81 -4.22 -11.43
CA THR A 11 -16.40 -5.49 -10.80
C THR A 11 -17.55 -6.50 -10.81
N LEU A 12 -18.77 -6.09 -10.49
CA LEU A 12 -19.94 -6.98 -10.55
C LEU A 12 -20.22 -7.47 -11.98
N GLN A 13 -20.05 -6.62 -12.98
CA GLN A 13 -20.12 -7.02 -14.40
C GLN A 13 -19.05 -8.05 -14.76
N LEU A 14 -17.79 -7.82 -14.37
CA LEU A 14 -16.69 -8.78 -14.59
C LEU A 14 -16.93 -10.14 -13.93
N LEU A 15 -17.63 -10.14 -12.79
CA LEU A 15 -18.00 -11.35 -12.06
C LEU A 15 -19.26 -12.04 -12.62
N GLY A 16 -19.95 -11.41 -13.59
CA GLY A 16 -21.23 -11.89 -14.11
C GLY A 16 -22.34 -11.87 -13.06
N ASP A 17 -22.30 -10.90 -12.14
CA ASP A 17 -23.23 -10.73 -11.02
C ASP A 17 -23.72 -9.28 -10.93
N GLU A 18 -24.20 -8.73 -12.05
CA GLU A 18 -24.67 -7.34 -12.14
C GLU A 18 -25.74 -6.98 -11.09
N ASN A 19 -26.53 -7.97 -10.66
CA ASN A 19 -27.57 -7.82 -9.65
C ASN A 19 -27.05 -7.94 -8.20
N GLY A 20 -25.75 -8.21 -7.99
CA GLY A 20 -25.13 -8.32 -6.66
C GLY A 20 -25.68 -9.45 -5.79
N ARG A 21 -26.15 -10.56 -6.39
CA ARG A 21 -26.76 -11.68 -5.64
C ARG A 21 -25.73 -12.63 -5.05
N ARG A 22 -24.55 -12.70 -5.66
CA ARG A 22 -23.48 -13.64 -5.33
C ARG A 22 -22.35 -12.93 -4.57
N PHE A 23 -22.04 -11.70 -4.91
CA PHE A 23 -20.97 -10.94 -4.27
C PHE A 23 -21.57 -9.78 -3.50
N SER A 24 -21.50 -9.88 -2.17
CA SER A 24 -21.94 -8.79 -1.30
C SER A 24 -20.95 -7.62 -1.37
N ASP A 25 -21.42 -6.43 -1.04
CA ASP A 25 -20.56 -5.24 -0.95
C ASP A 25 -19.39 -5.45 0.02
N GLY A 26 -19.59 -6.22 1.10
CA GLY A 26 -18.52 -6.59 2.02
C GLY A 26 -17.41 -7.41 1.36
N MET A 27 -17.77 -8.40 0.53
CA MET A 27 -16.77 -9.18 -0.23
C MET A 27 -16.01 -8.31 -1.23
N LEU A 28 -16.70 -7.39 -1.90
CA LEU A 28 -16.07 -6.46 -2.84
C LEU A 28 -15.12 -5.49 -2.13
N ARG A 29 -15.48 -4.98 -0.95
CA ARG A 29 -14.62 -4.10 -0.15
C ARG A 29 -13.36 -4.81 0.32
N VAL A 30 -13.48 -6.04 0.85
CA VAL A 30 -12.33 -6.87 1.22
C VAL A 30 -11.44 -7.13 0.00
N GLY A 31 -12.05 -7.47 -1.14
CA GLY A 31 -11.32 -7.68 -2.38
C GLY A 31 -10.58 -6.43 -2.85
N LEU A 32 -11.19 -5.25 -2.71
CA LEU A 32 -10.58 -3.98 -3.07
C LEU A 32 -9.44 -3.62 -2.12
N GLN A 33 -9.56 -3.89 -0.82
CA GLN A 33 -8.50 -3.64 0.15
C GLN A 33 -7.23 -4.41 -0.22
N PHE A 34 -7.34 -5.72 -0.48
CA PHE A 34 -6.20 -6.51 -0.96
C PHE A 34 -5.68 -6.04 -2.32
N ALA A 35 -6.56 -5.63 -3.24
CA ALA A 35 -6.14 -5.09 -4.52
C ALA A 35 -5.34 -3.78 -4.36
N LEU A 36 -5.76 -2.88 -3.45
CA LEU A 36 -5.07 -1.64 -3.14
C LEU A 36 -3.73 -1.87 -2.43
N GLU A 37 -3.65 -2.85 -1.54
CA GLU A 37 -2.40 -3.25 -0.90
C GLU A 37 -1.38 -3.72 -1.94
N VAL A 38 -1.78 -4.63 -2.84
CA VAL A 38 -0.91 -5.11 -3.92
C VAL A 38 -0.56 -3.97 -4.88
N TYR A 39 -1.53 -3.14 -5.26
CA TYR A 39 -1.30 -1.98 -6.11
C TYR A 39 -0.24 -1.03 -5.52
N GLY A 40 -0.30 -0.78 -4.21
CA GLY A 40 0.65 0.07 -3.48
C GLY A 40 2.09 -0.44 -3.49
N LEU A 41 2.32 -1.72 -3.77
CA LEU A 41 3.67 -2.27 -3.97
C LEU A 41 4.29 -1.83 -5.30
N TYR A 42 3.48 -1.59 -6.32
CA TYR A 42 3.94 -1.18 -7.66
C TYR A 42 3.92 0.34 -7.83
N PHE A 43 2.96 1.02 -7.21
CA PHE A 43 2.78 2.47 -7.31
C PHE A 43 2.71 3.11 -5.93
N PRO A 44 3.79 3.06 -5.12
CA PRO A 44 3.76 3.55 -3.75
C PRO A 44 3.43 5.04 -3.70
N ARG A 45 2.42 5.41 -2.91
CA ARG A 45 2.11 6.81 -2.62
C ARG A 45 3.00 7.28 -1.48
N THR A 46 4.08 8.00 -1.81
CA THR A 46 5.01 8.50 -0.81
C THR A 46 4.75 9.96 -0.43
N THR A 47 5.13 10.31 0.80
CA THR A 47 5.21 11.68 1.27
C THR A 47 6.44 11.84 2.16
N GLU A 48 6.91 13.07 2.33
CA GLU A 48 8.06 13.37 3.19
C GLU A 48 7.58 14.25 4.35
N LEU A 49 8.07 13.95 5.55
CA LEU A 49 7.79 14.70 6.77
C LEU A 49 9.10 15.07 7.44
N GLU A 50 9.31 16.36 7.67
CA GLU A 50 10.44 16.82 8.48
C GLU A 50 10.05 16.84 9.96
N VAL A 51 10.94 16.31 10.79
CA VAL A 51 10.75 16.19 12.23
C VAL A 51 12.04 16.57 12.95
N GLU A 52 11.89 17.12 14.14
CA GLU A 52 13.02 17.30 15.06
C GLU A 52 13.19 16.04 15.91
N ALA A 53 14.43 15.60 16.03
CA ALA A 53 14.79 14.43 16.82
C ALA A 53 15.60 14.82 18.05
N GLU A 54 15.28 14.19 19.17
CA GLU A 54 15.95 14.35 20.44
C GLU A 54 17.01 13.25 20.61
N PHE A 55 18.28 13.63 20.76
CA PHE A 55 19.33 12.67 21.06
C PHE A 55 19.16 12.10 22.48
N VAL A 56 19.27 10.78 22.56
CA VAL A 56 19.30 10.01 23.82
C VAL A 56 20.70 9.47 24.07
N SER A 57 21.41 9.15 22.99
CA SER A 57 22.78 8.68 23.00
C SER A 57 23.47 9.09 21.69
N ALA A 58 24.77 8.86 21.57
CA ALA A 58 25.54 9.14 20.35
C ALA A 58 25.00 8.40 19.10
N GLU A 59 24.25 7.31 19.27
CA GLU A 59 23.73 6.49 18.17
C GLU A 59 22.20 6.39 18.17
N SER A 60 21.50 7.11 19.05
CA SER A 60 20.04 6.96 19.19
C SER A 60 19.34 8.30 19.36
N ALA A 61 18.26 8.47 18.60
CA ALA A 61 17.40 9.64 18.68
C ALA A 61 15.92 9.22 18.77
N PHE A 62 15.14 9.96 19.55
CA PHE A 62 13.68 9.82 19.57
C PHE A 62 13.01 10.88 18.72
N VAL A 63 11.96 10.48 18.02
CA VAL A 63 10.99 11.39 17.40
C VAL A 63 9.63 11.08 17.99
N SER A 64 8.92 12.10 18.44
CA SER A 64 7.52 11.98 18.81
C SER A 64 6.68 12.09 17.54
N LEU A 65 6.03 11.00 17.14
CA LEU A 65 5.29 10.92 15.89
C LEU A 65 4.17 9.88 16.01
N THR A 66 2.95 10.34 15.75
CA THR A 66 1.78 9.45 15.63
C THR A 66 1.45 9.26 14.16
N LEU A 67 1.72 8.07 13.63
CA LEU A 67 1.35 7.71 12.27
C LEU A 67 -0.10 7.20 12.24
N PRO A 68 -0.95 7.72 11.33
CA PRO A 68 -2.27 7.15 11.09
C PRO A 68 -2.19 5.68 10.66
N GLY A 69 -3.26 4.92 10.92
CA GLY A 69 -3.34 3.51 10.51
C GLY A 69 -3.07 3.32 9.02
N GLY A 70 -2.26 2.31 8.69
CA GLY A 70 -1.89 1.98 7.30
C GLY A 70 -0.77 2.84 6.70
N VAL A 71 -0.25 3.84 7.42
CA VAL A 71 0.96 4.57 7.01
C VAL A 71 2.21 3.79 7.42
N ILE A 72 3.14 3.61 6.49
CA ILE A 72 4.39 2.88 6.70
C ILE A 72 5.56 3.86 6.65
N LEU A 73 6.51 3.74 7.57
CA LEU A 73 7.78 4.47 7.51
C LEU A 73 8.78 3.70 6.61
N ASN A 74 9.21 4.31 5.51
CA ASN A 74 10.02 3.66 4.48
C ASN A 74 11.51 3.99 4.55
N SER A 75 11.88 5.23 4.84
CA SER A 75 13.28 5.64 5.03
C SER A 75 13.39 6.86 5.93
N VAL A 76 14.60 7.08 6.44
CA VAL A 76 14.98 8.26 7.20
C VAL A 76 16.17 8.89 6.50
N ALA A 77 16.15 10.20 6.37
CA ALA A 77 17.27 10.97 5.87
C ALA A 77 17.71 12.01 6.89
N LEU A 78 19.01 12.28 6.91
CA LEU A 78 19.64 13.33 7.71
C LEU A 78 19.89 14.56 6.85
N ARG A 79 19.70 15.73 7.43
CA ARG A 79 20.15 16.98 6.82
C ARG A 79 21.64 17.15 7.10
N CYS A 80 22.45 17.31 6.05
CA CYS A 80 23.87 17.66 6.22
C CYS A 80 24.01 19.14 6.60
N GLU A 81 24.91 19.47 7.53
CA GLU A 81 25.10 20.86 8.00
C GLU A 81 25.60 21.83 6.91
N THR A 82 26.32 21.32 5.90
CA THR A 82 27.00 22.13 4.88
C THR A 82 26.16 22.41 3.64
N ALA A 83 25.00 21.77 3.48
CA ALA A 83 24.09 21.98 2.35
C ALA A 83 22.65 21.56 2.69
N VAL A 84 21.64 22.08 1.99
CA VAL A 84 20.25 21.57 2.06
C VAL A 84 20.12 20.24 1.30
N VAL A 85 21.07 19.34 1.55
CA VAL A 85 21.13 18.01 0.95
C VAL A 85 20.77 17.01 2.04
N TRP A 86 19.83 16.13 1.70
CA TRP A 86 19.38 15.05 2.56
C TRP A 86 20.07 13.76 2.14
N GLN A 87 20.62 13.05 3.13
CA GLN A 87 21.25 11.75 2.92
C GLN A 87 20.43 10.67 3.61
N ASP A 88 19.93 9.69 2.85
CA ASP A 88 19.28 8.50 3.39
C ASP A 88 20.26 7.76 4.32
N ILE A 89 19.77 7.33 5.48
CA ILE A 89 20.56 6.62 6.47
C ILE A 89 20.03 5.22 6.75
N ASP A 90 20.97 4.31 6.93
CA ASP A 90 20.68 3.00 7.50
C ASP A 90 20.37 3.19 8.99
N CYS A 91 19.11 2.95 9.36
CA CYS A 91 18.66 3.02 10.73
C CYS A 91 17.71 1.88 11.07
N ILE A 92 17.73 1.47 12.33
CA ILE A 92 16.68 0.63 12.92
C ILE A 92 15.68 1.56 13.57
N ALA A 93 14.41 1.44 13.18
CA ALA A 93 13.30 2.18 13.76
C ALA A 93 12.48 1.24 14.67
N GLN A 94 12.27 1.64 15.92
CA GLN A 94 11.41 0.91 16.86
C GLN A 94 10.35 1.85 17.43
N GLN A 95 9.08 1.50 17.26
CA GLN A 95 7.98 2.23 17.89
C GLN A 95 7.90 1.91 19.39
N GLN A 96 7.77 2.94 20.21
CA GLN A 96 7.60 2.91 21.66
C GLN A 96 6.46 3.85 22.05
N GLY A 97 5.23 3.33 22.02
CA GLY A 97 4.03 4.17 22.19
C GLY A 97 3.88 5.18 21.04
N GLU A 98 3.80 6.46 21.37
CA GLU A 98 3.70 7.59 20.42
C GLU A 98 5.07 8.12 19.95
N ARG A 99 6.16 7.40 20.26
CA ARG A 99 7.51 7.78 19.87
C ARG A 99 8.14 6.71 19.01
N TYR A 100 9.01 7.13 18.10
CA TYR A 100 9.91 6.27 17.35
C TYR A 100 11.34 6.47 17.86
N CYS A 101 11.99 5.37 18.25
CA CYS A 101 13.41 5.34 18.52
C CYS A 101 14.15 4.95 17.24
N PHE A 102 14.97 5.85 16.72
CA PHE A 102 15.89 5.59 15.62
C PHE A 102 17.27 5.28 16.17
N ARG A 103 17.90 4.21 15.67
CA ARG A 103 19.28 3.87 15.99
C ARG A 103 20.12 3.81 14.72
N SER A 104 21.21 4.57 14.69
CA SER A 104 22.14 4.60 13.56
C SER A 104 23.53 5.07 13.99
N LYS A 105 24.56 4.52 13.36
CA LYS A 105 25.95 5.01 13.53
C LYS A 105 26.15 6.37 12.87
N SER A 106 25.31 6.74 11.90
CA SER A 106 25.35 8.04 11.21
C SER A 106 25.01 9.22 12.14
N PHE A 107 24.53 8.94 13.36
CA PHE A 107 24.24 9.93 14.38
C PHE A 107 25.48 10.37 15.18
N VAL A 108 26.55 9.57 15.16
CA VAL A 108 27.73 9.81 15.99
C VAL A 108 28.42 11.11 15.58
N GLY A 109 28.64 11.99 16.55
CA GLY A 109 29.34 13.27 16.35
C GLY A 109 28.47 14.40 15.80
N LEU A 110 27.15 14.18 15.62
CA LEU A 110 26.21 15.23 15.25
C LEU A 110 25.80 16.06 16.48
N ALA A 111 25.58 17.37 16.27
CA ALA A 111 25.05 18.26 17.28
C ALA A 111 23.51 18.20 17.36
N ALA A 112 22.94 18.44 18.55
CA ALA A 112 21.51 18.61 18.75
C ALA A 112 21.10 20.09 18.56
N PRO A 113 19.86 20.39 18.10
CA PRO A 113 18.81 19.46 17.66
C PRO A 113 19.07 18.92 16.24
N LEU A 114 18.59 17.70 15.97
CA LEU A 114 18.75 17.04 14.68
C LEU A 114 17.46 17.11 13.87
N SER A 115 17.51 17.68 12.66
CA SER A 115 16.40 17.59 11.72
C SER A 115 16.49 16.29 10.93
N LEU A 116 15.47 15.44 11.08
CA LEU A 116 15.28 14.24 10.27
C LEU A 116 14.20 14.49 9.22
N ARG A 117 14.33 13.85 8.08
CA ARG A 117 13.28 13.76 7.08
C ARG A 117 12.87 12.31 6.96
N LEU A 118 11.59 12.06 7.24
CA LEU A 118 10.98 10.75 7.18
C LEU A 118 10.28 10.60 5.85
N ARG A 119 10.56 9.52 5.13
CA ARG A 119 9.78 9.14 3.95
C ARG A 119 8.72 8.15 4.36
N LEU A 120 7.47 8.52 4.18
CA LEU A 120 6.30 7.74 4.56
C LEU A 120 5.59 7.22 3.31
N GLN A 121 5.03 6.02 3.39
CA GLN A 121 4.11 5.47 2.41
C GLN A 121 2.68 5.54 2.95
N LEU A 122 1.83 6.22 2.21
CA LEU A 122 0.43 6.43 2.51
C LEU A 122 -0.43 5.35 1.83
N PRO A 123 -1.54 4.91 2.45
CA PRO A 123 -2.50 4.06 1.77
C PRO A 123 -3.15 4.80 0.59
N HIS A 124 -3.51 4.03 -0.44
CA HIS A 124 -4.32 4.54 -1.53
C HIS A 124 -5.77 4.74 -1.08
N GLN A 125 -6.35 5.83 -1.57
CA GLN A 125 -7.73 6.23 -1.32
C GLN A 125 -8.53 6.15 -2.61
N LEU A 126 -9.81 5.78 -2.49
CA LEU A 126 -10.79 5.77 -3.55
C LEU A 126 -12.01 6.56 -3.09
N GLU A 127 -12.44 7.54 -3.87
CA GLU A 127 -13.60 8.38 -3.54
C GLU A 127 -14.85 7.52 -3.29
N GLY A 128 -15.50 7.75 -2.14
CA GLY A 128 -16.68 7.02 -1.71
C GLY A 128 -16.40 5.72 -0.94
N LEU A 129 -15.12 5.33 -0.77
CA LEU A 129 -14.70 4.23 0.11
C LEU A 129 -14.23 4.80 1.46
N ASP A 130 -14.73 4.25 2.57
CA ASP A 130 -14.30 4.55 3.95
C ASP A 130 -14.22 6.06 4.27
N GLY A 131 -15.14 6.85 3.71
CA GLY A 131 -15.21 8.30 3.92
C GLY A 131 -14.20 9.13 3.10
N ALA A 132 -13.41 8.51 2.21
CA ALA A 132 -12.50 9.23 1.34
C ALA A 132 -13.26 10.13 0.35
N THR A 133 -12.85 11.39 0.28
CA THR A 133 -13.44 12.42 -0.58
C THR A 133 -12.76 12.55 -1.94
N ALA A 134 -11.64 11.85 -2.13
CA ALA A 134 -10.85 11.91 -3.36
C ALA A 134 -10.20 10.56 -3.66
N THR A 135 -9.92 10.36 -4.95
CA THR A 135 -9.22 9.18 -5.45
C THR A 135 -7.75 9.51 -5.64
N SER A 136 -6.87 8.70 -5.04
CA SER A 136 -5.41 8.90 -5.08
C SER A 136 -4.72 8.25 -6.27
N LEU A 137 -5.45 7.47 -7.06
CA LEU A 137 -4.91 6.70 -8.19
C LEU A 137 -5.39 7.26 -9.53
N PRO A 138 -4.59 7.12 -10.61
CA PRO A 138 -4.99 7.58 -11.93
C PRO A 138 -6.25 6.86 -12.45
N ALA A 139 -7.14 7.57 -13.12
CA ALA A 139 -8.41 7.02 -13.61
C ALA A 139 -8.22 5.80 -14.54
N HIS A 140 -7.14 5.77 -15.34
CA HIS A 140 -6.86 4.65 -16.24
C HIS A 140 -6.46 3.35 -15.50
N HIS A 141 -6.04 3.43 -14.23
CA HIS A 141 -5.74 2.26 -13.40
C HIS A 141 -6.98 1.66 -12.72
N LEU A 142 -8.15 2.31 -12.78
CA LEU A 142 -9.38 1.80 -12.17
C LEU A 142 -9.77 0.43 -12.75
N GLN A 143 -9.58 0.22 -14.05
CA GLN A 143 -9.87 -1.07 -14.67
C GLN A 143 -8.99 -2.19 -14.12
N ILE A 144 -7.71 -1.90 -13.86
CA ILE A 144 -6.76 -2.84 -13.28
C ILE A 144 -7.21 -3.21 -11.86
N LEU A 145 -7.64 -2.22 -11.07
CA LEU A 145 -8.22 -2.48 -9.74
C LEU A 145 -9.51 -3.29 -9.80
N CYS A 146 -10.35 -3.13 -10.82
CA CYS A 146 -11.55 -3.95 -10.99
C CYS A 146 -11.20 -5.43 -11.15
N GLU A 147 -10.14 -5.76 -11.90
CA GLU A 147 -9.64 -7.13 -12.08
C GLU A 147 -9.09 -7.71 -10.78
N GLY A 148 -8.27 -6.95 -10.06
CA GLY A 148 -7.74 -7.36 -8.75
C GLY A 148 -8.86 -7.59 -7.73
N THR A 149 -9.79 -6.63 -7.63
CA THR A 149 -10.96 -6.70 -6.74
C THR A 149 -11.81 -7.93 -7.05
N ALA A 150 -12.09 -8.20 -8.34
CA ALA A 150 -12.84 -9.38 -8.75
C ALA A 150 -12.12 -10.69 -8.37
N GLY A 151 -10.79 -10.74 -8.58
CA GLY A 151 -9.97 -11.90 -8.22
C GLY A 151 -10.00 -12.20 -6.72
N PHE A 152 -9.80 -11.21 -5.87
CA PHE A 152 -9.84 -11.38 -4.42
C PHE A 152 -11.28 -11.62 -3.91
N ALA A 153 -12.30 -10.99 -4.49
CA ALA A 153 -13.70 -11.28 -4.14
C ALA A 153 -14.08 -12.74 -4.47
N LEU A 154 -13.56 -13.32 -5.54
CA LEU A 154 -13.72 -14.75 -5.85
C LEU A 154 -13.06 -15.65 -4.81
N GLN A 155 -11.88 -15.28 -4.29
CA GLN A 155 -11.23 -16.01 -3.20
C GLN A 155 -12.04 -15.91 -1.91
N ALA A 156 -12.50 -14.72 -1.54
CA ALA A 156 -13.37 -14.52 -0.37
C ALA A 156 -14.65 -15.33 -0.48
N ARG A 157 -15.27 -15.38 -1.66
CA ARG A 157 -16.45 -16.21 -1.92
C ARG A 157 -16.13 -17.71 -1.85
N ALA A 158 -15.00 -18.15 -2.40
CA ALA A 158 -14.58 -19.55 -2.33
C ALA A 158 -14.38 -20.00 -0.87
N ALA A 159 -13.76 -19.16 -0.04
CA ALA A 159 -13.62 -19.40 1.40
C ALA A 159 -14.99 -19.48 2.10
N ALA A 160 -15.88 -18.51 1.85
CA ALA A 160 -17.22 -18.52 2.45
C ALA A 160 -18.05 -19.76 2.06
N ILE A 161 -17.91 -20.26 0.82
CA ILE A 161 -18.57 -21.50 0.39
C ILE A 161 -17.97 -22.72 1.10
N ALA A 162 -16.64 -22.77 1.27
CA ALA A 162 -15.96 -23.85 1.95
C ALA A 162 -16.40 -23.97 3.42
N GLU A 163 -16.51 -22.84 4.13
CA GLU A 163 -16.94 -22.78 5.54
C GLU A 163 -18.40 -23.21 5.73
N VAL A 164 -19.32 -22.71 4.90
CA VAL A 164 -20.75 -22.93 5.11
C VAL A 164 -21.20 -24.32 4.64
N ASN A 165 -20.62 -24.85 3.57
CA ASN A 165 -21.26 -25.95 2.86
C ASN A 165 -20.59 -27.32 2.96
N GLY A 166 -19.29 -27.46 3.23
CA GLY A 166 -18.59 -28.76 3.37
C GLY A 166 -18.78 -29.84 2.29
N LYS A 167 -19.68 -29.62 1.29
CA LYS A 167 -20.35 -30.65 0.47
C LYS A 167 -20.69 -30.16 -0.96
N ARG A 168 -20.25 -28.95 -1.36
CA ARG A 168 -20.30 -28.48 -2.77
C ARG A 168 -18.90 -28.34 -3.38
N PRO A 169 -18.12 -29.44 -3.49
CA PRO A 169 -16.73 -29.40 -3.93
C PRO A 169 -16.55 -28.98 -5.40
N GLN A 170 -17.64 -28.98 -6.20
CA GLN A 170 -17.58 -28.73 -7.64
C GLN A 170 -17.56 -27.25 -8.04
N ASP A 171 -18.05 -26.34 -7.19
CA ASP A 171 -18.02 -24.90 -7.47
C ASP A 171 -16.66 -24.26 -7.11
N PHE A 172 -15.96 -24.84 -6.13
CA PHE A 172 -14.69 -24.32 -5.60
C PHE A 172 -13.57 -24.27 -6.66
N PRO A 173 -13.27 -25.35 -7.42
CA PRO A 173 -12.22 -25.32 -8.44
C PRO A 173 -12.48 -24.30 -9.54
N ARG A 174 -13.76 -24.04 -9.87
CA ARG A 174 -14.13 -23.04 -10.87
C ARG A 174 -13.84 -21.63 -10.37
N LEU A 175 -14.26 -21.30 -9.15
CA LEU A 175 -14.00 -19.99 -8.53
C LEU A 175 -12.49 -19.75 -8.36
N GLU A 176 -11.76 -20.76 -7.89
CA GLU A 176 -10.32 -20.66 -7.71
C GLU A 176 -9.58 -20.45 -9.05
N ARG A 177 -9.96 -21.18 -10.10
CA ARG A 177 -9.38 -20.99 -11.44
C ARG A 177 -9.64 -19.60 -11.99
N GLN A 178 -10.87 -19.10 -11.84
CA GLN A 178 -11.22 -17.76 -12.28
C GLN A 178 -10.48 -16.68 -11.47
N ALA A 179 -10.38 -16.85 -10.16
CA ALA A 179 -9.61 -15.97 -9.29
C ALA A 179 -8.14 -15.91 -9.73
N LYS A 180 -7.51 -17.07 -9.93
CA LYS A 180 -6.12 -17.17 -10.40
C LYS A 180 -5.91 -16.47 -11.75
N ALA A 181 -6.83 -16.65 -12.69
CA ALA A 181 -6.74 -15.99 -14.00
C ALA A 181 -6.78 -14.45 -13.88
N LEU A 182 -7.73 -13.93 -13.09
CA LEU A 182 -7.87 -12.49 -12.86
C LEU A 182 -6.67 -11.91 -12.10
N LEU A 183 -6.23 -12.55 -11.01
CA LEU A 183 -5.09 -12.08 -10.23
C LEU A 183 -3.78 -12.15 -11.03
N LYS A 184 -3.61 -13.15 -11.91
CA LYS A 184 -2.46 -13.21 -12.82
C LYS A 184 -2.48 -12.07 -13.85
N SER A 185 -3.64 -11.75 -14.44
CA SER A 185 -3.79 -10.60 -15.35
C SER A 185 -3.50 -9.28 -14.62
N PHE A 186 -4.07 -9.13 -13.43
CA PHE A 186 -3.88 -7.96 -12.56
C PHE A 186 -2.39 -7.72 -12.27
N GLN A 187 -1.67 -8.74 -11.77
CA GLN A 187 -0.24 -8.64 -11.49
C GLN A 187 0.58 -8.34 -12.75
N ALA A 188 0.29 -8.99 -13.87
CA ALA A 188 0.99 -8.75 -15.12
C ALA A 188 0.82 -7.31 -15.62
N ARG A 189 -0.40 -6.75 -15.52
CA ARG A 189 -0.65 -5.34 -15.90
C ARG A 189 0.05 -4.37 -14.98
N LEU A 190 -0.01 -4.58 -13.66
CA LEU A 190 0.72 -3.75 -12.70
C LEU A 190 2.23 -3.75 -13.00
N GLN A 191 2.80 -4.93 -13.30
CA GLN A 191 4.22 -5.05 -13.62
C GLN A 191 4.58 -4.33 -14.91
N ASN A 192 3.76 -4.47 -15.96
CA ASN A 192 4.00 -3.79 -17.24
C ASN A 192 3.93 -2.27 -17.08
N ASP A 193 2.91 -1.76 -16.39
CA ASP A 193 2.72 -0.32 -16.19
C ASP A 193 3.79 0.28 -15.25
N ALA A 194 4.22 -0.47 -14.22
CA ALA A 194 5.33 -0.07 -13.36
C ALA A 194 6.65 -0.02 -14.15
N SER A 195 6.92 -1.01 -15.00
CA SER A 195 8.13 -1.06 -15.83
C SER A 195 8.16 0.10 -16.83
N ALA A 196 7.04 0.38 -17.50
CA ALA A 196 6.90 1.53 -18.40
C ALA A 196 7.03 2.88 -17.67
N SER A 197 6.65 2.93 -16.39
CA SER A 197 6.82 4.12 -15.56
C SER A 197 8.29 4.31 -15.12
N LEU A 198 8.98 3.21 -14.76
CA LEU A 198 10.40 3.23 -14.40
C LEU A 198 11.31 3.59 -15.59
N GLU A 199 10.99 3.14 -16.80
CA GLU A 199 11.72 3.55 -18.01
C GLU A 199 11.60 5.06 -18.30
N ARG A 200 10.51 5.69 -17.87
CA ARG A 200 10.32 7.15 -17.94
C ARG A 200 11.02 7.90 -16.80
N ILE A 201 11.26 7.24 -15.67
CA ILE A 201 11.94 7.78 -14.50
C ILE A 201 13.35 7.20 -14.46
N SER A 202 14.22 7.67 -15.36
CA SER A 202 15.66 7.39 -15.27
C SER A 202 16.28 8.18 -14.11
N GLN A 203 16.00 7.77 -12.86
CA GLN A 203 16.70 8.18 -11.65
C GLN A 203 16.70 7.08 -10.57
N PRO A 204 17.72 7.06 -9.69
CA PRO A 204 18.29 5.86 -9.11
C PRO A 204 17.64 5.55 -7.76
N PHE A 205 16.58 4.75 -7.70
CA PHE A 205 16.06 4.34 -6.39
C PHE A 205 15.79 2.85 -6.31
N PRO A 206 16.38 2.15 -5.31
CA PRO A 206 16.11 0.74 -5.09
C PRO A 206 14.72 0.53 -4.48
N ILE A 207 14.08 -0.55 -4.92
CA ILE A 207 12.72 -0.99 -4.56
C ILE A 207 12.67 -1.64 -3.16
N ALA A 208 13.82 -1.87 -2.53
CA ALA A 208 13.90 -2.58 -1.25
C ALA A 208 13.67 -1.62 -0.08
N GLY A 209 12.49 -1.70 0.53
CA GLY A 209 12.27 -1.17 1.89
C GLY A 209 13.13 -1.89 2.94
N PHE A 210 13.01 -1.46 4.20
CA PHE A 210 13.77 -2.02 5.32
C PHE A 210 13.72 -3.55 5.37
N LYS A 211 14.87 -4.18 5.59
CA LYS A 211 14.91 -5.57 6.07
C LYS A 211 14.43 -5.58 7.52
N ILE A 212 13.27 -6.20 7.75
CA ILE A 212 12.80 -6.58 9.09
C ILE A 212 13.73 -7.68 9.63
#